data_AF-A0A3E2H9C9-F1
#
_entry.id   AF-A0A3E2H9C9-F1
#
_cell.length_a   1.000
_cell.length_b   1.000
_cell.length_c   1.000
_cell.angle_alpha   90.00
_cell.angle_beta   90.00
_cell.angle_gamma   90.00
#
_symmetry.space_group_name_H-M   'P 1'
#
loop_
_entity.id
_entity.type
_entity.pdbx_description
1 polymer ?
#
loop_
_entity_poly.entity_id
_entity_poly.type
_entity_poly.pdbx_seq_one_letter_code
_entity_poly.pdbx_strand_id
1 'polypeptide(L)'
;MLFTRRLLRHSARCFGVGGASHGARIVSPLKNSALISQHRFFTIHSHLRSASEAVNPASRQPSRFRNALSLLAVAVLFTGAGFTVAAIPAFQAANAFLNRPTDAETLLMFFPEDATSREVEQFLQNHPLTTEMRSNPEFSEARPHLKTPPSHTKHSLTIGSLIGPGKIVVPPISWTEHGGKSLVSISYLGSDVCGHPGIVHGGLLATMLDEGLAWCCFGALPNKVGMTVNLNINYRNPTPAGAFVVLRARTTKVEGRKAWVEGRIETLVGEGETPVVLAEAQALFVEPRQAANMARLYPMSNITWHPSLSRHERNQLRKQRGFTIWFTGLSASGKSTIATALEQHLLHLGLAAYRLDGDNVRFGLNKDLGFSERDRNENIRRIAEVAKLFADSATVAITSFISPYRSDRKIARELHASASQAGDDPIPFIEVFVDVPIEVAEKRDPKGLYKKARAGEIKEFTGISAPYEEPESPEILLKADQLSVEESVAKITKYLLSEKLIPAELGQ
;
A
#
# COMPACT_ATOMS: atom_id res chain seq x y z
N MET A 1 -38.41 57.94 -2.68
CA MET A 1 -38.72 58.70 -3.91
C MET A 1 -38.18 57.86 -5.07
N LEU A 2 -38.95 57.03 -5.80
CA LEU A 2 -39.92 57.37 -6.89
C LEU A 2 -39.22 58.28 -7.93
N PHE A 3 -38.91 57.88 -9.18
CA PHE A 3 -39.70 57.38 -10.32
C PHE A 3 -38.72 56.72 -11.34
N THR A 4 -38.90 55.49 -11.87
CA THR A 4 -39.58 55.06 -13.14
C THR A 4 -39.10 55.78 -14.42
N ARG A 5 -39.19 55.31 -15.69
CA ARG A 5 -39.57 54.09 -16.44
C ARG A 5 -39.23 54.36 -17.93
N ARG A 6 -38.82 53.35 -18.72
CA ARG A 6 -39.20 53.05 -20.15
C ARG A 6 -38.19 52.02 -20.72
N LEU A 7 -38.47 50.73 -20.96
CA LEU A 7 -39.52 50.03 -21.74
C LEU A 7 -39.50 50.38 -23.24
N LEU A 8 -39.02 49.44 -24.06
CA LEU A 8 -39.62 49.08 -25.35
C LEU A 8 -39.36 47.58 -25.64
N ARG A 9 -40.49 46.89 -25.87
CA ARG A 9 -40.65 45.50 -26.32
C ARG A 9 -40.84 45.48 -27.85
N HIS A 10 -40.65 44.28 -28.42
CA HIS A 10 -41.31 43.64 -29.59
C HIS A 10 -40.30 43.19 -30.66
N SER A 11 -40.51 42.12 -31.43
CA SER A 11 -41.12 40.79 -31.30
C SER A 11 -41.06 40.16 -32.70
N ALA A 12 -40.68 38.89 -32.80
CA ALA A 12 -41.11 37.85 -33.74
C ALA A 12 -41.80 38.20 -35.09
N ARG A 13 -41.32 37.57 -36.17
CA ARG A 13 -42.05 36.83 -37.26
C ARG A 13 -40.99 36.14 -38.15
N CYS A 14 -40.96 34.82 -38.38
CA CYS A 14 -41.88 33.87 -39.05
C CYS A 14 -41.83 33.87 -40.58
N PHE A 15 -42.00 32.65 -41.15
CA PHE A 15 -41.95 32.14 -42.55
C PHE A 15 -40.57 31.65 -43.02
N GLY A 16 -40.30 30.38 -43.39
CA GLY A 16 -41.12 29.17 -43.50
C GLY A 16 -41.69 28.91 -44.89
N VAL A 17 -41.04 28.05 -45.69
CA VAL A 17 -41.53 27.12 -46.75
C VAL A 17 -40.37 26.12 -46.96
N GLY A 18 -40.44 24.78 -46.90
CA GLY A 18 -41.42 23.76 -47.33
C GLY A 18 -40.67 22.82 -48.32
N GLY A 19 -40.71 21.49 -48.29
CA GLY A 19 -41.38 20.52 -47.42
C GLY A 19 -41.12 19.07 -47.91
N ALA A 20 -41.73 18.13 -47.17
CA ALA A 20 -42.24 16.79 -47.56
C ALA A 20 -41.23 15.70 -48.02
N SER A 21 -41.38 14.39 -47.74
CA SER A 21 -42.39 13.56 -47.06
C SER A 21 -41.87 12.09 -47.07
N HIS A 22 -42.04 11.24 -46.06
CA HIS A 22 -43.13 10.26 -45.80
C HIS A 22 -42.64 9.43 -44.58
N GLY A 23 -43.34 9.09 -43.48
CA GLY A 23 -44.73 8.62 -43.28
C GLY A 23 -44.84 7.13 -43.66
N ALA A 24 -45.23 6.13 -42.86
CA ALA A 24 -45.85 6.09 -41.55
C ALA A 24 -45.80 4.67 -40.90
N ARG A 25 -45.96 4.70 -39.57
CA ARG A 25 -46.48 3.79 -38.53
C ARG A 25 -47.36 2.52 -38.80
N ILE A 26 -47.14 1.55 -37.88
CA ILE A 26 -48.03 0.60 -37.14
C ILE A 26 -48.55 -0.68 -37.84
N VAL A 27 -48.43 -1.83 -37.14
CA VAL A 27 -49.45 -2.87 -36.79
C VAL A 27 -48.80 -4.28 -36.72
N SER A 28 -48.93 -4.98 -35.58
CA SER A 28 -48.76 -6.44 -35.40
C SER A 28 -50.08 -7.16 -35.76
N PRO A 29 -50.18 -8.48 -36.13
CA PRO A 29 -49.93 -9.60 -35.21
C PRO A 29 -49.67 -11.03 -35.81
N LEU A 30 -49.43 -12.00 -34.92
CA LEU A 30 -49.86 -13.43 -34.90
C LEU A 30 -49.56 -14.44 -36.06
N LYS A 31 -48.94 -15.55 -35.63
CA LYS A 31 -49.25 -16.99 -35.84
C LYS A 31 -49.12 -17.68 -37.21
N ASN A 32 -48.58 -18.92 -37.09
CA ASN A 32 -48.79 -20.12 -37.92
C ASN A 32 -48.18 -20.08 -39.33
N SER A 33 -47.63 -21.14 -39.92
CA SER A 33 -47.44 -22.56 -39.57
C SER A 33 -46.80 -23.25 -40.78
N ALA A 34 -46.07 -24.36 -40.53
CA ALA A 34 -45.88 -25.49 -41.46
C ALA A 34 -44.87 -25.24 -42.61
N LEU A 35 -44.05 -26.18 -43.13
CA LEU A 35 -43.90 -27.64 -43.15
C LEU A 35 -42.48 -27.85 -43.77
N ILE A 36 -41.67 -28.88 -43.49
CA ILE A 36 -41.60 -30.24 -44.09
C ILE A 36 -40.33 -30.85 -43.44
N SER A 37 -40.39 -31.86 -42.56
CA SER A 37 -40.53 -33.32 -42.77
C SER A 37 -39.29 -34.05 -43.34
N GLN A 38 -38.62 -34.84 -42.49
CA GLN A 38 -38.32 -36.28 -42.64
C GLN A 38 -38.20 -36.86 -41.20
N HIS A 39 -39.16 -37.58 -40.59
CA HIS A 39 -39.55 -39.02 -40.71
C HIS A 39 -38.41 -40.02 -40.44
N ARG A 40 -38.54 -41.10 -39.64
CA ARG A 40 -39.65 -41.72 -38.87
C ARG A 40 -39.04 -42.81 -37.91
N PHE A 41 -39.44 -42.93 -36.62
CA PHE A 41 -40.35 -43.94 -35.99
C PHE A 41 -39.76 -45.36 -35.75
N PHE A 42 -40.10 -46.24 -34.78
CA PHE A 42 -40.94 -46.37 -33.55
C PHE A 42 -40.63 -47.82 -33.01
N THR A 43 -40.40 -48.13 -31.72
CA THR A 43 -41.35 -48.70 -30.71
C THR A 43 -41.33 -50.23 -30.42
N ILE A 44 -40.88 -50.58 -29.20
CA ILE A 44 -41.47 -51.41 -28.09
C ILE A 44 -41.89 -52.92 -28.22
N HIS A 45 -41.51 -53.70 -27.17
CA HIS A 45 -42.01 -55.01 -26.59
C HIS A 45 -41.55 -56.34 -27.26
N SER A 46 -41.32 -57.50 -26.61
CA SER A 46 -41.35 -58.01 -25.21
C SER A 46 -40.86 -59.49 -25.15
N HIS A 47 -40.26 -59.91 -24.01
CA HIS A 47 -40.19 -61.25 -23.36
C HIS A 47 -39.68 -62.55 -24.05
N LEU A 48 -38.68 -63.21 -23.42
CA LEU A 48 -38.79 -64.56 -22.76
C LEU A 48 -37.49 -65.00 -22.03
N ARG A 49 -37.68 -65.75 -20.92
CA ARG A 49 -36.73 -66.35 -19.94
C ARG A 49 -35.97 -67.56 -20.54
N SER A 50 -34.94 -68.24 -20.01
CA SER A 50 -34.30 -68.37 -18.68
C SER A 50 -32.87 -68.97 -18.78
N ALA A 51 -31.97 -68.51 -17.90
CA ALA A 51 -30.89 -69.20 -17.16
C ALA A 51 -29.96 -70.26 -17.82
N SER A 52 -28.66 -69.92 -17.92
CA SER A 52 -27.60 -70.63 -17.17
C SER A 52 -26.44 -69.65 -16.84
N GLU A 53 -25.77 -69.92 -15.73
CA GLU A 53 -24.83 -69.02 -15.02
C GLU A 53 -23.57 -68.64 -15.81
N ALA A 54 -23.26 -67.34 -15.81
CA ALA A 54 -21.90 -66.83 -15.95
C ALA A 54 -21.74 -65.56 -15.10
N VAL A 55 -20.78 -65.62 -14.18
CA VAL A 55 -20.39 -64.57 -13.24
C VAL A 55 -19.96 -63.30 -13.99
N ASN A 56 -20.53 -62.14 -13.64
CA ASN A 56 -20.20 -60.84 -14.26
C ASN A 56 -19.82 -59.80 -13.17
N PRO A 57 -18.74 -59.02 -13.35
CA PRO A 57 -18.19 -58.16 -12.31
C PRO A 57 -18.92 -56.81 -12.23
N ALA A 58 -19.02 -56.25 -11.03
CA ALA A 58 -19.78 -55.06 -10.72
C ALA A 58 -19.33 -53.81 -11.52
N SER A 59 -20.26 -53.20 -12.26
CA SER A 59 -20.09 -51.88 -12.89
C SER A 59 -20.21 -50.76 -11.84
N ARG A 60 -19.10 -50.07 -11.53
CA ARG A 60 -19.08 -48.88 -10.66
C ARG A 60 -19.51 -47.63 -11.41
N GLN A 61 -20.59 -46.97 -10.97
CA GLN A 61 -20.93 -45.62 -11.43
C GLN A 61 -19.86 -44.59 -10.99
N PRO A 62 -19.51 -43.60 -11.83
CA PRO A 62 -18.53 -42.58 -11.46
C PRO A 62 -19.12 -41.68 -10.37
N SER A 63 -18.39 -41.57 -9.27
CA SER A 63 -18.80 -40.83 -8.08
C SER A 63 -18.93 -39.33 -8.38
N ARG A 64 -20.14 -38.78 -8.19
CA ARG A 64 -20.42 -37.33 -8.24
C ARG A 64 -19.51 -36.52 -7.31
N PHE A 65 -19.01 -37.14 -6.24
CA PHE A 65 -18.06 -36.56 -5.30
C PHE A 65 -16.68 -36.33 -5.92
N ARG A 66 -16.22 -37.23 -6.79
CA ARG A 66 -14.91 -37.11 -7.46
C ARG A 66 -14.91 -35.98 -8.49
N ASN A 67 -16.03 -35.77 -9.17
CA ASN A 67 -16.22 -34.66 -10.11
C ASN A 67 -16.37 -33.31 -9.37
N ALA A 68 -17.00 -33.29 -8.20
CA ALA A 68 -17.07 -32.10 -7.35
C ALA A 68 -15.69 -31.69 -6.79
N LEU A 69 -14.88 -32.66 -6.35
CA LEU A 69 -13.52 -32.40 -5.87
C LEU A 69 -12.60 -31.86 -6.97
N SER A 70 -12.73 -32.35 -8.20
CA SER A 70 -11.90 -31.90 -9.32
C SER A 70 -12.31 -30.49 -9.81
N LEU A 71 -13.60 -30.16 -9.81
CA LEU A 71 -14.07 -28.79 -10.05
C LEU A 71 -13.62 -27.81 -8.96
N LEU A 72 -13.64 -28.24 -7.69
CA LEU A 72 -13.17 -27.44 -6.56
C LEU A 72 -11.65 -27.21 -6.61
N ALA A 73 -10.87 -28.23 -6.95
CA ALA A 73 -9.42 -28.12 -7.09
C ALA A 73 -9.02 -27.17 -8.23
N VAL A 74 -9.73 -27.22 -9.37
CA VAL A 74 -9.53 -26.28 -10.48
C VAL A 74 -9.92 -24.87 -10.06
N ALA A 75 -11.04 -24.69 -9.35
CA ALA A 75 -11.45 -23.38 -8.84
C ALA A 75 -10.41 -22.78 -7.89
N VAL A 76 -9.91 -23.55 -6.92
CA VAL A 76 -8.86 -23.12 -5.96
C VAL A 76 -7.54 -22.79 -6.65
N LEU A 77 -7.16 -23.54 -7.68
CA LEU A 77 -5.97 -23.23 -8.50
C LEU A 77 -6.13 -21.91 -9.26
N PHE A 78 -7.30 -21.65 -9.86
CA PHE A 78 -7.54 -20.41 -10.61
C PHE A 78 -7.76 -19.18 -9.71
N THR A 79 -8.39 -19.31 -8.53
CA THR A 79 -8.47 -18.21 -7.56
C THR A 79 -7.15 -17.97 -6.83
N GLY A 80 -6.40 -19.01 -6.45
CA GLY A 80 -5.09 -18.87 -5.82
C GLY A 80 -4.05 -18.23 -6.74
N ALA A 81 -3.99 -18.67 -8.01
CA ALA A 81 -3.12 -18.05 -9.02
C ALA A 81 -3.58 -16.63 -9.39
N GLY A 82 -4.89 -16.38 -9.43
CA GLY A 82 -5.43 -15.03 -9.65
C GLY A 82 -5.09 -14.05 -8.52
N PHE A 83 -5.05 -14.54 -7.27
CA PHE A 83 -4.77 -13.73 -6.09
C PHE A 83 -3.26 -13.43 -5.93
N THR A 84 -2.38 -14.38 -6.25
CA THR A 84 -0.93 -14.15 -6.25
C THR A 84 -0.52 -13.13 -7.32
N VAL A 85 -1.10 -13.20 -8.51
CA VAL A 85 -0.87 -12.22 -9.59
C VAL A 85 -1.39 -10.82 -9.21
N ALA A 86 -2.47 -10.73 -8.43
CA ALA A 86 -3.04 -9.45 -7.97
C ALA A 86 -2.31 -8.83 -6.75
N ALA A 87 -1.68 -9.64 -5.88
CA ALA A 87 -1.02 -9.17 -4.66
C ALA A 87 0.44 -8.71 -4.87
N ILE A 88 1.13 -9.25 -5.87
CA ILE A 88 2.53 -8.92 -6.19
C ILE A 88 2.75 -7.42 -6.46
N PRO A 89 1.91 -6.72 -7.27
CA PRO A 89 2.10 -5.29 -7.53
C PRO A 89 1.95 -4.42 -6.28
N ALA A 90 1.03 -4.78 -5.37
CA ALA A 90 0.80 -4.06 -4.12
C ALA A 90 1.97 -4.23 -3.13
N PHE A 91 2.52 -5.44 -3.03
CA PHE A 91 3.70 -5.73 -2.22
C PHE A 91 4.97 -5.02 -2.74
N GLN A 92 5.19 -5.05 -4.07
CA GLN A 92 6.29 -4.32 -4.71
C GLN A 92 6.18 -2.81 -4.50
N ALA A 93 4.96 -2.25 -4.55
CA ALA A 93 4.74 -0.84 -4.29
C ALA A 93 5.08 -0.45 -2.84
N ALA A 94 4.69 -1.26 -1.86
CA ALA A 94 4.97 -1.00 -0.44
C ALA A 94 6.47 -1.11 -0.10
N ASN A 95 7.14 -2.18 -0.54
CA ASN A 95 8.58 -2.38 -0.28
C ASN A 95 9.45 -1.26 -0.87
N ALA A 96 9.06 -0.77 -2.04
CA ALA A 96 9.85 0.22 -2.77
C ALA A 96 9.70 1.66 -2.20
N PHE A 97 8.76 1.89 -1.27
CA PHE A 97 8.75 3.09 -0.42
C PHE A 97 9.59 2.96 0.85
N LEU A 98 9.74 1.73 1.38
CA LEU A 98 10.48 1.47 2.59
C LEU A 98 11.99 1.56 2.38
N ASN A 99 12.46 1.18 1.18
CA ASN A 99 13.87 1.20 0.78
C ASN A 99 14.11 2.20 -0.34
N ARG A 100 13.97 3.51 -0.04
CA ARG A 100 14.31 4.55 -1.01
C ARG A 100 15.82 4.58 -1.25
N PRO A 101 16.27 4.64 -2.52
CA PRO A 101 17.68 4.85 -2.83
C PRO A 101 18.21 6.16 -2.23
N THR A 102 19.41 6.09 -1.68
CA THR A 102 20.22 7.23 -1.26
C THR A 102 20.66 8.07 -2.47
N ASP A 103 21.11 9.30 -2.23
CA ASP A 103 21.63 10.18 -3.29
C ASP A 103 22.73 9.49 -4.12
N ALA A 104 23.70 8.85 -3.45
CA ALA A 104 24.76 8.10 -4.11
C ALA A 104 24.25 6.89 -4.90
N GLU A 105 23.29 6.12 -4.36
CA GLU A 105 22.70 4.98 -5.07
C GLU A 105 21.95 5.43 -6.33
N THR A 106 21.24 6.56 -6.29
CA THR A 106 20.52 7.06 -7.47
C THR A 106 21.44 7.33 -8.66
N LEU A 107 22.71 7.68 -8.42
CA LEU A 107 23.69 7.91 -9.48
C LEU A 107 24.08 6.63 -10.22
N LEU A 108 23.93 5.47 -9.58
CA LEU A 108 24.27 4.15 -10.13
C LEU A 108 23.06 3.41 -10.74
N MET A 109 21.86 3.96 -10.62
CA MET A 109 20.62 3.28 -11.00
C MET A 109 20.21 3.47 -12.46
N PHE A 110 20.74 4.46 -13.16
CA PHE A 110 20.41 4.70 -14.56
C PHE A 110 21.44 4.04 -15.49
N PHE A 111 20.95 3.12 -16.32
CA PHE A 111 21.75 2.46 -17.35
C PHE A 111 21.21 2.86 -18.72
N PRO A 112 21.95 3.68 -19.50
CA PRO A 112 21.49 4.11 -20.81
C PRO A 112 21.49 2.92 -21.79
N GLU A 113 20.33 2.59 -22.35
CA GLU A 113 20.12 1.40 -23.16
C GLU A 113 20.45 1.66 -24.65
N ASP A 114 20.13 2.86 -25.15
CA ASP A 114 20.28 3.25 -26.54
C ASP A 114 21.47 4.21 -26.76
N ALA A 115 21.77 4.50 -28.03
CA ALA A 115 22.91 5.36 -28.39
C ALA A 115 22.69 6.82 -27.98
N THR A 116 21.46 7.32 -28.11
CA THR A 116 21.10 8.71 -27.76
C THR A 116 21.16 8.92 -26.26
N SER A 117 20.59 8.03 -25.45
CA SER A 117 20.72 8.12 -23.99
C SER A 117 22.16 8.02 -23.52
N ARG A 118 23.00 7.20 -24.17
CA ARG A 118 24.45 7.12 -23.86
C ARG A 118 25.19 8.41 -24.15
N GLU A 119 24.94 9.02 -25.31
CA GLU A 119 25.56 10.29 -25.71
C GLU A 119 25.15 11.43 -24.76
N VAL A 120 23.85 11.53 -24.46
CA VAL A 120 23.32 12.52 -23.52
C VAL A 120 23.89 12.33 -22.12
N GLU A 121 23.91 11.08 -21.62
CA GLU A 121 24.48 10.76 -20.30
C GLU A 121 25.96 11.12 -20.24
N GLN A 122 26.74 10.73 -21.25
CA GLN A 122 28.17 11.03 -21.31
C GLN A 122 28.42 12.54 -21.34
N PHE A 123 27.62 13.30 -22.08
CA PHE A 123 27.73 14.76 -22.11
C PHE A 123 27.42 15.38 -20.74
N LEU A 124 26.32 14.98 -20.08
CA LEU A 124 25.99 15.46 -18.74
C LEU A 124 27.09 15.16 -17.72
N GLN A 125 27.62 13.94 -17.73
CA GLN A 125 28.63 13.48 -16.78
C GLN A 125 29.97 14.22 -16.91
N ASN A 126 30.32 14.66 -18.12
CA ASN A 126 31.61 15.27 -18.43
C ASN A 126 31.53 16.80 -18.59
N HIS A 127 30.35 17.40 -18.47
CA HIS A 127 30.19 18.84 -18.63
C HIS A 127 30.98 19.62 -17.54
N PRO A 128 31.66 20.74 -17.86
CA PRO A 128 32.41 21.53 -16.88
C PRO A 128 31.61 21.90 -15.62
N LEU A 129 30.35 22.32 -15.78
CA LEU A 129 29.44 22.61 -14.67
C LEU A 129 29.25 21.40 -13.74
N THR A 130 29.16 20.19 -14.26
CA THR A 130 29.02 18.95 -13.45
C THR A 130 30.27 18.75 -12.59
N THR A 131 31.45 18.95 -13.17
CA THR A 131 32.73 18.88 -12.45
C THR A 131 32.84 19.96 -11.38
N GLU A 132 32.44 21.19 -11.69
CA GLU A 132 32.38 22.31 -10.74
C GLU A 132 31.47 21.97 -9.55
N MET A 133 30.25 21.52 -9.81
CA MET A 133 29.30 21.19 -8.74
C MET A 133 29.79 20.04 -7.84
N ARG A 134 30.48 19.04 -8.40
CA ARG A 134 31.09 17.93 -7.64
C ARG A 134 32.24 18.37 -6.75
N SER A 135 32.95 19.43 -7.12
CA SER A 135 34.05 19.96 -6.32
C SER A 135 33.59 20.69 -5.06
N ASN A 136 32.30 21.06 -4.98
CA ASN A 136 31.76 21.84 -3.88
C ASN A 136 31.12 20.92 -2.81
N PRO A 137 31.70 20.81 -1.60
CA PRO A 137 31.20 19.92 -0.54
C PRO A 137 29.85 20.36 0.05
N GLU A 138 29.42 21.60 -0.19
CA GLU A 138 28.13 22.11 0.28
C GLU A 138 26.95 21.52 -0.50
N PHE A 139 27.21 20.87 -1.63
CA PHE A 139 26.20 20.28 -2.49
C PHE A 139 26.19 18.76 -2.40
N SER A 140 24.98 18.18 -2.41
CA SER A 140 24.76 16.75 -2.59
C SER A 140 24.26 16.48 -4.01
N GLU A 141 24.98 15.63 -4.75
CA GLU A 141 24.63 15.19 -6.10
C GLU A 141 23.67 14.00 -6.05
N ALA A 142 22.60 14.04 -6.85
CA ALA A 142 21.62 12.97 -6.95
C ALA A 142 20.89 12.96 -8.30
N ARG A 143 20.13 11.88 -8.53
CA ARG A 143 19.06 11.81 -9.54
C ARG A 143 17.71 11.70 -8.83
N PRO A 144 17.07 12.81 -8.44
CA PRO A 144 15.86 12.80 -7.62
C PRO A 144 14.72 11.94 -8.20
N HIS A 145 14.58 11.92 -9.54
CA HIS A 145 13.59 11.11 -10.24
C HIS A 145 13.71 9.61 -9.97
N LEU A 146 14.90 9.11 -9.63
CA LEU A 146 15.16 7.70 -9.34
C LEU A 146 14.97 7.32 -7.87
N LYS A 147 14.70 8.29 -6.99
CA LYS A 147 14.29 8.03 -5.60
C LYS A 147 12.87 7.50 -5.47
N THR A 148 12.09 7.56 -6.54
CA THR A 148 10.69 7.13 -6.52
C THR A 148 10.57 5.72 -7.08
N PRO A 149 9.87 4.81 -6.39
CA PRO A 149 9.76 3.44 -6.84
C PRO A 149 9.06 3.26 -8.19
N PRO A 150 9.45 2.24 -9.00
CA PRO A 150 8.90 2.02 -10.34
C PRO A 150 7.37 1.82 -10.42
N SER A 151 6.74 1.36 -9.34
CA SER A 151 5.28 1.22 -9.27
C SER A 151 4.54 2.57 -9.33
N HIS A 152 5.18 3.66 -8.90
CA HIS A 152 4.61 5.00 -8.87
C HIS A 152 4.95 5.86 -10.08
N THR A 153 5.96 5.46 -10.88
CA THR A 153 6.35 6.21 -12.08
C THR A 153 5.20 6.28 -13.09
N LYS A 154 4.41 5.21 -13.24
CA LYS A 154 3.24 5.16 -14.14
C LYS A 154 2.17 6.23 -13.86
N HIS A 155 2.09 6.71 -12.62
CA HIS A 155 1.09 7.71 -12.20
C HIS A 155 1.71 9.07 -11.90
N SER A 156 2.93 9.30 -12.39
CA SER A 156 3.59 10.59 -12.25
C SER A 156 3.87 11.23 -13.60
N LEU A 157 3.64 12.54 -13.65
CA LEU A 157 3.92 13.37 -14.80
C LEU A 157 5.44 13.48 -15.03
N THR A 158 6.20 13.82 -13.98
CA THR A 158 7.61 14.24 -14.08
C THR A 158 8.60 13.08 -14.11
N ILE A 159 8.37 12.03 -13.33
CA ILE A 159 9.25 10.84 -13.25
C ILE A 159 8.77 9.68 -14.14
N GLY A 160 7.68 9.88 -14.88
CA GLY A 160 7.02 8.85 -15.68
C GLY A 160 6.71 9.36 -17.08
N SER A 161 5.57 10.02 -17.22
CA SER A 161 5.00 10.39 -18.54
C SER A 161 5.93 11.24 -19.42
N LEU A 162 6.80 12.04 -18.80
CA LEU A 162 7.77 12.92 -19.47
C LEU A 162 9.17 12.31 -19.64
N ILE A 163 9.42 11.12 -19.08
CA ILE A 163 10.70 10.41 -19.21
C ILE A 163 10.63 9.40 -20.37
N GLY A 164 11.71 9.28 -21.14
CA GLY A 164 11.87 8.25 -22.16
C GLY A 164 12.32 8.80 -23.52
N PRO A 165 12.40 7.93 -24.54
CA PRO A 165 12.86 8.29 -25.88
C PRO A 165 12.08 9.47 -26.45
N GLY A 166 12.79 10.39 -27.10
CA GLY A 166 12.23 11.62 -27.67
C GLY A 166 11.79 12.68 -26.66
N LYS A 167 11.72 12.39 -25.36
CA LYS A 167 11.34 13.32 -24.29
C LYS A 167 12.57 13.68 -23.43
N ILE A 168 12.47 13.56 -22.10
CA ILE A 168 13.63 13.57 -21.20
C ILE A 168 14.22 12.15 -21.22
N VAL A 169 15.19 11.95 -22.10
CA VAL A 169 15.76 10.62 -22.40
C VAL A 169 16.71 10.11 -21.31
N VAL A 170 17.30 11.03 -20.54
CA VAL A 170 18.14 10.74 -19.38
C VAL A 170 17.56 11.50 -18.18
N PRO A 171 17.38 10.85 -17.01
CA PRO A 171 16.93 11.54 -15.81
C PRO A 171 17.81 12.77 -15.51
N PRO A 172 17.28 13.89 -15.02
CA PRO A 172 18.11 15.03 -14.64
C PRO A 172 19.12 14.70 -13.53
N ILE A 173 20.32 15.27 -13.63
CA ILE A 173 21.30 15.29 -12.53
C ILE A 173 21.09 16.58 -11.75
N SER A 174 21.01 16.48 -10.42
CA SER A 174 20.74 17.64 -9.56
C SER A 174 21.70 17.69 -8.37
N TRP A 175 22.08 18.91 -8.02
CA TRP A 175 22.89 19.24 -6.86
C TRP A 175 22.08 20.15 -5.94
N THR A 176 21.88 19.71 -4.70
CA THR A 176 21.14 20.50 -3.69
C THR A 176 22.09 20.94 -2.59
N GLU A 177 22.11 22.23 -2.29
CA GLU A 177 22.91 22.78 -1.20
C GLU A 177 22.32 22.36 0.16
N HIS A 178 23.18 22.02 1.12
CA HIS A 178 22.75 21.58 2.45
C HIS A 178 21.78 22.58 3.10
N GLY A 179 20.73 22.04 3.70
CA GLY A 179 19.65 22.83 4.29
C GLY A 179 18.66 23.43 3.28
N GLY A 180 18.73 23.05 1.99
CA GLY A 180 17.76 23.47 0.98
C GLY A 180 17.85 24.95 0.62
N LYS A 181 19.07 25.48 0.57
CA LYS A 181 19.33 26.90 0.26
C LYS A 181 19.30 27.18 -1.24
N SER A 182 19.89 26.30 -2.03
CA SER A 182 19.91 26.41 -3.48
C SER A 182 19.93 25.03 -4.15
N LEU A 183 19.58 25.02 -5.43
CA LEU A 183 19.59 23.82 -6.26
C LEU A 183 20.06 24.16 -7.69
N VAL A 184 20.87 23.28 -8.25
CA VAL A 184 21.27 23.30 -9.66
C VAL A 184 20.88 21.95 -10.28
N SER A 185 20.20 21.96 -11.41
CA SER A 185 19.80 20.72 -12.10
C SER A 185 20.03 20.85 -13.60
N ILE A 186 20.64 19.84 -14.21
CA ILE A 186 20.92 19.80 -15.65
C ILE A 186 20.02 18.76 -16.31
N SER A 187 19.39 19.12 -17.43
CA SER A 187 18.46 18.27 -18.17
C SER A 187 18.66 18.40 -19.68
N TYR A 188 18.41 17.33 -20.41
CA TYR A 188 18.27 17.32 -21.87
C TYR A 188 16.79 17.26 -22.27
N LEU A 189 16.38 18.07 -23.25
CA LEU A 189 14.99 18.19 -23.68
C LEU A 189 14.80 17.69 -25.12
N GLY A 190 14.15 16.55 -25.32
CA GLY A 190 13.91 15.98 -26.64
C GLY A 190 12.80 16.65 -27.47
N SER A 191 12.54 16.13 -28.67
CA SER A 191 11.56 16.66 -29.63
C SER A 191 10.10 16.40 -29.28
N ASP A 192 9.79 15.33 -28.57
CA ASP A 192 8.41 14.86 -28.33
C ASP A 192 7.70 15.64 -27.22
N VAL A 193 8.42 16.57 -26.59
CA VAL A 193 7.89 17.55 -25.62
C VAL A 193 7.69 18.93 -26.25
N CYS A 194 7.75 19.03 -27.58
CA CYS A 194 7.49 20.27 -28.31
C CYS A 194 6.02 20.65 -28.36
N GLY A 195 5.74 21.95 -28.28
CA GLY A 195 4.41 22.51 -28.54
C GLY A 195 4.28 23.04 -29.98
N HIS A 196 5.41 23.41 -30.59
CA HIS A 196 5.56 23.82 -31.97
C HIS A 196 6.78 23.09 -32.54
N PRO A 197 6.83 22.73 -33.84
CA PRO A 197 7.98 22.03 -34.42
C PRO A 197 9.32 22.68 -34.03
N GLY A 198 10.19 21.92 -33.37
CA GLY A 198 11.52 22.36 -32.94
C GLY A 198 11.57 23.22 -31.67
N ILE A 199 10.43 23.56 -31.05
CA ILE A 199 10.35 24.38 -29.83
C ILE A 199 9.65 23.61 -28.73
N VAL A 200 10.37 23.39 -27.63
CA VAL A 200 9.87 22.75 -26.41
C VAL A 200 8.65 23.51 -25.89
N HIS A 201 7.61 22.78 -25.52
CA HIS A 201 6.41 23.39 -24.97
C HIS A 201 6.73 24.09 -23.65
N GLY A 202 6.32 25.36 -23.51
CA GLY A 202 6.42 26.09 -22.23
C GLY A 202 5.78 25.36 -21.03
N GLY A 203 4.80 24.46 -21.25
CA GLY A 203 4.26 23.60 -20.21
C GLY A 203 5.31 22.69 -19.57
N LEU A 204 6.28 22.18 -20.34
CA LEU A 204 7.39 21.40 -19.78
C LEU A 204 8.27 22.27 -18.87
N LEU A 205 8.63 23.47 -19.31
CA LEU A 205 9.44 24.39 -18.49
C LEU A 205 8.72 24.77 -17.20
N ALA A 206 7.39 24.95 -17.25
CA ALA A 206 6.59 25.19 -16.05
C ALA A 206 6.64 24.02 -15.08
N THR A 207 6.49 22.80 -15.59
CA THR A 207 6.59 21.58 -14.80
C THR A 207 7.99 21.42 -14.18
N MET A 208 9.06 21.69 -14.94
CA MET A 208 10.43 21.65 -14.43
C MET A 208 10.67 22.70 -13.35
N LEU A 209 10.16 23.93 -13.52
CA LEU A 209 10.28 24.99 -12.52
C LEU A 209 9.52 24.65 -11.25
N ASP A 210 8.28 24.16 -11.35
CA ASP A 210 7.49 23.74 -10.19
C ASP A 210 8.25 22.67 -9.38
N GLU A 211 8.70 21.61 -10.06
CA GLU A 211 9.42 20.50 -9.45
C GLU A 211 10.78 20.91 -8.86
N GLY A 212 11.61 21.62 -9.63
CA GLY A 212 12.95 22.03 -9.20
C GLY A 212 12.93 23.03 -8.04
N LEU A 213 11.98 23.98 -8.04
CA LEU A 213 11.80 24.92 -6.93
C LEU A 213 11.30 24.21 -5.66
N ALA A 214 10.44 23.19 -5.80
CA ALA A 214 10.00 22.37 -4.69
C ALA A 214 11.19 21.65 -4.04
N TRP A 215 11.98 20.92 -4.84
CA TRP A 215 13.15 20.20 -4.34
C TRP A 215 14.19 21.10 -3.69
N CYS A 216 14.39 22.31 -4.23
CA CYS A 216 15.27 23.32 -3.64
C CYS A 216 14.92 23.58 -2.17
N CYS A 217 13.64 23.81 -1.86
CA CYS A 217 13.24 24.23 -0.51
C CYS A 217 12.87 23.09 0.45
N PHE A 218 12.79 21.84 -0.01
CA PHE A 218 12.48 20.71 0.88
C PHE A 218 13.45 20.64 2.06
N GLY A 219 14.75 20.80 1.84
CA GLY A 219 15.74 20.78 2.94
C GLY A 219 15.51 21.86 4.00
N ALA A 220 14.80 22.94 3.67
CA ALA A 220 14.55 24.08 4.54
C ALA A 220 13.20 23.99 5.28
N LEU A 221 12.33 23.06 4.91
CA LEU A 221 11.01 22.85 5.53
C LEU A 221 11.07 21.81 6.67
N PRO A 222 10.30 21.98 7.76
CA PRO A 222 10.38 21.15 8.96
C PRO A 222 10.34 19.63 8.72
N ASN A 223 9.46 19.16 7.83
CA ASN A 223 9.27 17.74 7.50
C ASN A 223 9.76 17.40 6.08
N LYS A 224 10.57 18.26 5.48
CA LYS A 224 11.17 18.06 4.15
C LYS A 224 10.19 17.79 3.02
N VAL A 225 9.00 18.38 3.11
CA VAL A 225 7.94 18.30 2.10
C VAL A 225 7.25 19.65 1.96
N GLY A 226 6.94 20.03 0.73
CA GLY A 226 6.22 21.26 0.40
C GLY A 226 5.26 21.02 -0.74
N MET A 227 4.12 21.70 -0.70
CA MET A 227 3.17 21.77 -1.81
C MET A 227 3.15 23.18 -2.37
N THR A 228 3.09 23.28 -3.70
CA THR A 228 3.01 24.56 -4.40
C THR A 228 1.69 25.26 -4.10
N VAL A 229 1.77 26.45 -3.50
CA VAL A 229 0.60 27.31 -3.25
C VAL A 229 0.47 28.34 -4.37
N ASN A 230 1.60 28.86 -4.85
CA ASN A 230 1.64 29.78 -5.96
C ASN A 230 2.92 29.56 -6.76
N LEU A 231 2.79 29.67 -8.08
CA LEU A 231 3.90 29.65 -9.04
C LEU A 231 3.62 30.73 -10.09
N ASN A 232 4.52 31.71 -10.19
CA ASN A 232 4.53 32.74 -11.22
C ASN A 232 5.70 32.47 -12.16
N ILE A 233 5.44 32.46 -13.47
CA ILE A 233 6.44 32.14 -14.48
C ILE A 233 6.46 33.22 -15.56
N ASN A 234 7.65 33.69 -15.90
CA ASN A 234 7.90 34.57 -17.02
C ASN A 234 8.76 33.83 -18.06
N TYR A 235 8.17 33.53 -19.21
CA TYR A 235 8.89 32.99 -20.36
C TYR A 235 9.65 34.11 -21.06
N ARG A 236 10.96 33.94 -21.22
CA ARG A 236 11.86 34.97 -21.75
C ARG A 236 12.25 34.69 -23.19
N ASN A 237 12.61 33.43 -23.48
CA ASN A 237 13.08 33.01 -24.80
C ASN A 237 12.51 31.64 -25.19
N PRO A 238 12.29 31.36 -26.49
CA PRO A 238 11.96 30.02 -26.97
C PRO A 238 13.05 29.01 -26.62
N THR A 239 12.67 27.78 -26.29
CA THR A 239 13.61 26.70 -25.97
C THR A 239 13.67 25.71 -27.13
N PRO A 240 14.81 25.60 -27.83
CA PRO A 240 14.98 24.62 -28.89
C PRO A 240 14.84 23.19 -28.37
N ALA A 241 14.25 22.31 -29.18
CA ALA A 241 14.35 20.87 -28.96
C ALA A 241 15.80 20.40 -29.13
N GLY A 242 16.17 19.35 -28.41
CA GLY A 242 17.53 18.83 -28.34
C GLY A 242 18.49 19.68 -27.49
N ALA A 243 17.99 20.69 -26.79
CA ALA A 243 18.83 21.55 -25.96
C ALA A 243 19.12 20.91 -24.59
N PHE A 244 20.31 21.18 -24.08
CA PHE A 244 20.63 21.02 -22.67
C PHE A 244 20.32 22.32 -21.93
N VAL A 245 19.69 22.20 -20.76
CA VAL A 245 19.29 23.33 -19.94
C VAL A 245 19.73 23.15 -18.50
N VAL A 246 19.91 24.27 -17.80
CA VAL A 246 20.20 24.32 -16.36
C VAL A 246 19.05 25.00 -15.66
N LEU A 247 18.46 24.33 -14.68
CA LEU A 247 17.60 24.94 -13.69
C LEU A 247 18.44 25.37 -12.50
N ARG A 248 18.38 26.65 -12.14
CA ARG A 248 18.97 27.19 -10.91
C ARG A 248 17.86 27.72 -10.02
N ALA A 249 17.85 27.32 -8.76
CA ALA A 249 16.86 27.72 -7.78
C ALA A 249 17.51 28.16 -6.48
N ARG A 250 16.85 29.07 -5.76
CA ARG A 250 17.28 29.59 -4.47
C ARG A 250 16.08 29.78 -3.55
N THR A 251 16.17 29.23 -2.35
CA THR A 251 15.22 29.51 -1.28
C THR A 251 15.54 30.89 -0.71
N THR A 252 14.65 31.85 -0.94
CA THR A 252 14.86 33.26 -0.59
C THR A 252 14.42 33.59 0.83
N LYS A 253 13.42 32.86 1.34
CA LYS A 253 12.83 33.10 2.65
C LYS A 253 12.16 31.83 3.18
N VAL A 254 12.25 31.60 4.49
CA VAL A 254 11.51 30.54 5.18
C VAL A 254 10.86 31.10 6.44
N GLU A 255 9.57 30.84 6.62
CA GLU A 255 8.81 31.21 7.82
C GLU A 255 7.91 30.04 8.26
N GLY A 256 8.36 29.32 9.29
CA GLY A 256 7.65 28.17 9.82
C GLY A 256 7.45 27.07 8.76
N ARG A 257 6.20 26.92 8.28
CA ARG A 257 5.82 25.94 7.24
C ARG A 257 5.86 26.48 5.81
N LYS A 258 6.33 27.72 5.60
CA LYS A 258 6.31 28.40 4.30
C LYS A 258 7.72 28.62 3.80
N ALA A 259 7.95 28.36 2.52
CA ALA A 259 9.21 28.68 1.83
C ALA A 259 8.91 29.45 0.54
N TRP A 260 9.63 30.55 0.35
CA TRP A 260 9.63 31.31 -0.91
C TRP A 260 10.87 30.96 -1.68
N VAL A 261 10.70 30.67 -2.96
CA VAL A 261 11.77 30.19 -3.82
C VAL A 261 11.71 30.95 -5.13
N GLU A 262 12.87 31.33 -5.64
CA GLU A 262 13.02 31.87 -6.98
C GLU A 262 13.93 30.95 -7.79
N GLY A 263 13.77 30.96 -9.10
CA GLY A 263 14.64 30.19 -9.97
C GLY A 263 14.45 30.52 -11.43
N ARG A 264 15.32 29.95 -12.25
CA ARG A 264 15.32 30.14 -13.70
C ARG A 264 15.81 28.89 -14.40
N ILE A 265 15.33 28.71 -15.62
CA ILE A 265 15.88 27.76 -16.59
C ILE A 265 16.67 28.58 -17.62
N GLU A 266 17.92 28.22 -17.85
CA GLU A 266 18.81 28.83 -18.82
C GLU A 266 19.45 27.75 -19.71
N THR A 267 19.97 28.15 -20.87
CA THR A 267 20.74 27.24 -21.73
C THR A 267 22.00 26.78 -21.00
N LEU A 268 22.33 25.48 -21.10
CA LEU A 268 23.64 24.99 -20.70
C LEU A 268 24.65 25.36 -21.79
N VAL A 269 25.73 26.03 -21.40
CA VAL A 269 26.73 26.59 -22.33
C VAL A 269 28.14 26.18 -21.91
N GLY A 270 29.08 26.25 -22.86
CA GLY A 270 30.49 25.95 -22.62
C GLY A 270 31.20 27.03 -21.81
N GLU A 271 32.47 26.78 -21.49
CA GLU A 271 33.31 27.74 -20.76
C GLU A 271 33.49 29.04 -21.59
N GLY A 272 33.19 30.19 -20.97
CA GLY A 272 33.29 31.50 -21.63
C GLY A 272 32.06 31.95 -22.43
N GLU A 273 31.05 31.09 -22.58
CA GLU A 273 29.78 31.44 -23.22
C GLU A 273 28.77 32.01 -22.20
N THR A 274 27.84 32.86 -22.67
CA THR A 274 26.81 33.46 -21.81
C THR A 274 25.51 32.66 -21.88
N PRO A 275 25.00 32.11 -20.77
CA PRO A 275 23.71 31.43 -20.73
C PRO A 275 22.56 32.37 -21.13
N VAL A 276 21.63 31.87 -21.94
CA VAL A 276 20.38 32.57 -22.26
C VAL A 276 19.30 32.10 -21.32
N VAL A 277 18.68 33.02 -20.58
CA VAL A 277 17.55 32.72 -19.72
C VAL A 277 16.32 32.40 -20.56
N LEU A 278 15.75 31.21 -20.37
CA LEU A 278 14.60 30.70 -21.12
C LEU A 278 13.30 31.00 -20.38
N ALA A 279 13.28 30.76 -19.06
CA ALA A 279 12.14 31.06 -18.19
C ALA A 279 12.62 31.38 -16.77
N GLU A 280 11.88 32.24 -16.08
CA GLU A 280 12.12 32.60 -14.67
C GLU A 280 10.85 32.37 -13.87
N ALA A 281 10.98 31.99 -12.61
CA ALA A 281 9.84 31.78 -11.74
C ALA A 281 10.09 32.19 -10.29
N GLN A 282 8.99 32.53 -9.64
CA GLN A 282 8.88 32.73 -8.20
C GLN A 282 7.73 31.88 -7.68
N ALA A 283 7.95 31.21 -6.56
CA ALA A 283 7.00 30.28 -5.99
C ALA A 283 6.92 30.39 -4.47
N LEU A 284 5.75 30.04 -3.95
CA LEU A 284 5.49 29.84 -2.54
C LEU A 284 5.12 28.36 -2.32
N PHE A 285 5.93 27.68 -1.52
CA PHE A 285 5.67 26.32 -1.05
C PHE A 285 5.23 26.33 0.40
N VAL A 286 4.28 25.46 0.72
CA VAL A 286 3.80 25.28 2.09
C VAL A 286 3.78 23.81 2.45
N GLU A 287 4.41 23.48 3.57
CA GLU A 287 4.34 22.16 4.17
C GLU A 287 2.89 21.87 4.63
N PRO A 288 2.24 20.77 4.21
CA PRO A 288 0.90 20.41 4.68
C PRO A 288 0.83 20.28 6.21
N ARG A 289 -0.29 20.68 6.84
CA ARG A 289 -0.43 20.57 8.32
C ARG A 289 -0.31 19.15 8.85
N GLN A 290 -0.62 18.17 8.01
CA GLN A 290 -0.53 16.73 8.32
C GLN A 290 0.83 16.14 7.93
N ALA A 291 1.79 16.95 7.47
CA ALA A 291 3.10 16.48 7.02
C ALA A 291 3.85 15.70 8.11
N ALA A 292 3.72 16.06 9.39
CA ALA A 292 4.29 15.27 10.48
C ALA A 292 3.70 13.85 10.59
N ASN A 293 2.44 13.65 10.17
CA ASN A 293 1.82 12.32 10.08
C ASN A 293 2.20 11.60 8.78
N MET A 294 2.35 12.34 7.67
CA MET A 294 2.84 11.79 6.39
C MET A 294 4.31 11.38 6.49
N ALA A 295 5.16 12.16 7.17
CA ALA A 295 6.55 11.85 7.48
C ALA A 295 6.71 10.69 8.47
N ARG A 296 5.63 10.25 9.14
CA ARG A 296 5.58 8.98 9.90
C ARG A 296 5.13 7.79 9.04
N LEU A 297 4.47 8.04 7.91
CA LEU A 297 4.16 7.05 6.86
C LEU A 297 5.34 6.84 5.89
N TYR A 298 6.31 7.75 5.89
CA TYR A 298 7.62 7.55 5.27
C TYR A 298 8.62 7.13 6.37
N PRO A 299 9.26 5.95 6.29
CA PRO A 299 10.27 5.61 7.27
C PRO A 299 11.45 6.57 7.15
N MET A 300 12.13 6.82 8.28
CA MET A 300 13.39 7.54 8.28
C MET A 300 14.40 6.82 7.37
N SER A 301 14.74 7.44 6.25
CA SER A 301 15.52 6.91 5.13
C SER A 301 17.02 6.70 5.41
N ASN A 302 17.42 6.58 6.68
CA ASN A 302 18.83 6.45 7.07
C ASN A 302 19.11 5.15 7.81
N ILE A 303 18.20 4.17 7.77
CA ILE A 303 18.39 2.86 8.41
C ILE A 303 18.51 1.82 7.31
N THR A 304 19.74 1.55 6.89
CA THR A 304 20.06 0.37 6.08
C THR A 304 20.00 -0.87 6.96
N TRP A 305 19.21 -1.88 6.58
CA TRP A 305 19.31 -3.19 7.21
C TRP A 305 20.68 -3.79 6.88
N HIS A 306 21.50 -4.06 7.88
CA HIS A 306 22.73 -4.82 7.68
C HIS A 306 22.38 -6.26 7.31
N PRO A 307 23.15 -6.92 6.43
CA PRO A 307 23.04 -8.35 6.22
C PRO A 307 23.12 -9.07 7.58
N SER A 308 22.09 -9.85 7.92
CA SER A 308 22.03 -10.54 9.21
C SER A 308 21.69 -12.01 9.02
N LEU A 309 21.78 -12.79 10.11
CA LEU A 309 21.32 -14.18 10.16
C LEU A 309 19.88 -14.28 9.65
N SER A 310 19.64 -15.16 8.68
CA SER A 310 18.30 -15.38 8.14
C SER A 310 17.37 -15.98 9.20
N ARG A 311 16.05 -15.80 9.03
CA ARG A 311 15.07 -16.44 9.93
C ARG A 311 15.17 -17.96 9.90
N HIS A 312 15.46 -18.52 8.74
CA HIS A 312 15.63 -19.96 8.57
C HIS A 312 16.80 -20.48 9.41
N GLU A 313 17.99 -19.88 9.29
CA GLU A 313 19.16 -20.24 10.09
C GLU A 313 18.89 -20.06 11.58
N ARG A 314 18.23 -18.96 11.98
CA ARG A 314 17.86 -18.73 13.38
C ARG A 314 16.97 -19.83 13.92
N ASN A 315 15.92 -20.21 13.18
CA ASN A 315 15.00 -21.26 13.59
C ASN A 315 15.71 -22.62 13.71
N GLN A 316 16.64 -22.94 12.81
CA GLN A 316 17.45 -24.15 12.88
C GLN A 316 18.35 -24.15 14.12
N LEU A 317 19.09 -23.07 14.38
CA LEU A 317 20.00 -22.95 15.52
C LEU A 317 19.26 -22.96 16.86
N ARG A 318 18.07 -22.35 16.91
CA ARG A 318 17.20 -22.35 18.10
C ARG A 318 16.41 -23.65 18.26
N LYS A 319 16.38 -24.51 17.23
CA LYS A 319 15.54 -25.72 17.14
C LYS A 319 14.06 -25.44 17.42
N GLN A 320 13.61 -24.25 17.07
CA GLN A 320 12.26 -23.75 17.33
C GLN A 320 11.90 -22.73 16.25
N ARG A 321 10.63 -22.70 15.86
CA ARG A 321 10.06 -21.64 15.03
C ARG A 321 9.32 -20.65 15.92
N GLY A 322 9.49 -19.37 15.64
CA GLY A 322 8.67 -18.33 16.26
C GLY A 322 7.42 -18.04 15.45
N PHE A 323 6.35 -17.67 16.15
CA PHE A 323 5.05 -17.30 15.59
C PHE A 323 4.25 -16.51 16.62
N THR A 324 3.15 -15.90 16.18
CA THR A 324 2.30 -15.09 17.06
C THR A 324 0.95 -15.75 17.26
N ILE A 325 0.56 -15.92 18.52
CA ILE A 325 -0.79 -16.28 18.95
C ILE A 325 -1.47 -14.98 19.41
N TRP A 326 -2.45 -14.53 18.64
CA TRP A 326 -3.14 -13.26 18.85
C TRP A 326 -4.52 -13.48 19.43
N PHE A 327 -4.68 -13.32 20.74
CA PHE A 327 -6.00 -13.38 21.34
C PHE A 327 -6.78 -12.08 21.10
N THR A 328 -8.05 -12.22 20.74
CA THR A 328 -9.02 -11.13 20.65
C THR A 328 -10.34 -11.54 21.31
N GLY A 329 -11.09 -10.57 21.85
CA GLY A 329 -12.34 -10.83 22.57
C GLY A 329 -12.69 -9.72 23.55
N LEU A 330 -13.93 -9.72 24.03
CA LEU A 330 -14.44 -8.75 25.01
C LEU A 330 -13.62 -8.71 26.32
N SER A 331 -13.68 -7.61 27.06
CA SER A 331 -13.12 -7.57 28.42
C SER A 331 -13.74 -8.69 29.27
N ALA A 332 -12.97 -9.30 30.18
CA ALA A 332 -13.40 -10.45 30.99
C ALA A 332 -13.81 -11.74 30.22
N SER A 333 -13.54 -11.84 28.91
CA SER A 333 -13.80 -13.08 28.15
C SER A 333 -12.90 -14.26 28.54
N GLY A 334 -11.75 -14.00 29.17
CA GLY A 334 -10.79 -15.03 29.62
C GLY A 334 -9.43 -15.03 28.92
N LYS A 335 -9.19 -14.09 27.99
CA LYS A 335 -7.93 -13.99 27.22
C LYS A 335 -6.66 -14.14 28.07
N SER A 336 -6.48 -13.30 29.09
CA SER A 336 -5.25 -13.30 29.90
C SER A 336 -5.10 -14.59 30.72
N THR A 337 -6.21 -15.18 31.18
CA THR A 337 -6.21 -16.46 31.89
C THR A 337 -5.75 -17.60 30.99
N ILE A 338 -6.33 -17.71 29.79
CA ILE A 338 -5.95 -18.73 28.80
C ILE A 338 -4.52 -18.49 28.31
N ALA A 339 -4.14 -17.24 28.02
CA ALA A 339 -2.79 -16.89 27.58
C ALA A 339 -1.71 -17.26 28.62
N THR A 340 -1.98 -17.06 29.91
CA THR A 340 -1.05 -17.42 31.00
C THR A 340 -0.89 -18.93 31.12
N ALA A 341 -2.01 -19.68 31.08
CA ALA A 341 -1.97 -21.14 31.11
C ALA A 341 -1.27 -21.73 29.87
N LEU A 342 -1.50 -21.13 28.70
CA LEU A 342 -0.83 -21.51 27.45
C LEU A 342 0.66 -21.23 27.49
N GLU A 343 1.08 -20.07 27.98
CA GLU A 343 2.50 -19.72 28.16
C GLU A 343 3.20 -20.76 29.05
N GLN A 344 2.62 -21.08 30.21
CA GLN A 344 3.14 -22.13 31.09
C GLN A 344 3.21 -23.49 30.40
N HIS A 345 2.18 -23.88 29.65
CA HIS A 345 2.16 -25.15 28.93
C HIS A 345 3.27 -25.23 27.87
N LEU A 346 3.44 -24.21 27.03
CA LEU A 346 4.49 -24.18 26.01
C LEU A 346 5.90 -24.21 26.63
N LEU A 347 6.11 -23.52 27.76
CA LEU A 347 7.37 -23.57 28.50
C LEU A 347 7.66 -24.97 29.06
N HIS A 348 6.65 -25.70 29.55
CA HIS A 348 6.82 -27.10 29.98
C HIS A 348 7.18 -28.03 28.81
N LEU A 349 6.78 -27.69 27.58
CA LEU A 349 7.22 -28.39 26.36
C LEU A 349 8.63 -27.99 25.91
N GLY A 350 9.34 -27.15 26.67
CA GLY A 350 10.69 -26.67 26.34
C GLY A 350 10.71 -25.58 25.26
N LEU A 351 9.55 -25.01 24.89
CA LEU A 351 9.46 -23.96 23.89
C LEU A 351 9.60 -22.58 24.54
N ALA A 352 10.38 -21.69 23.94
CA ALA A 352 10.41 -20.29 24.31
C ALA A 352 9.08 -19.62 23.94
N ALA A 353 8.33 -19.14 24.93
CA ALA A 353 7.10 -18.40 24.77
C ALA A 353 7.11 -17.15 25.66
N TYR A 354 6.46 -16.08 25.21
CA TYR A 354 6.37 -14.84 25.98
C TYR A 354 5.03 -14.13 25.76
N ARG A 355 4.38 -13.76 26.85
CA ARG A 355 3.08 -13.09 26.83
C ARG A 355 3.19 -11.57 26.84
N LEU A 356 2.50 -10.94 25.91
CA LEU A 356 2.31 -9.49 25.80
C LEU A 356 0.88 -9.14 26.19
N ASP A 357 0.71 -8.34 27.23
CA ASP A 357 -0.61 -7.99 27.77
C ASP A 357 -0.72 -6.55 28.28
N GLY A 358 -1.88 -6.22 28.84
CA GLY A 358 -2.11 -4.90 29.41
C GLY A 358 -1.23 -4.56 30.60
N ASP A 359 -0.70 -5.55 31.33
CA ASP A 359 0.06 -5.32 32.54
C ASP A 359 1.53 -5.01 32.22
N ASN A 360 2.14 -5.73 31.27
CA ASN A 360 3.55 -5.51 30.91
C ASN A 360 3.76 -4.49 29.77
N VAL A 361 2.78 -4.26 28.90
CA VAL A 361 2.91 -3.28 27.80
C VAL A 361 2.39 -1.90 28.20
N ARG A 362 1.24 -1.82 28.86
CA ARG A 362 0.51 -0.55 29.00
C ARG A 362 1.13 0.42 30.01
N PHE A 363 1.85 -0.09 31.01
CA PHE A 363 2.59 0.74 31.96
C PHE A 363 4.04 0.98 31.56
N GLY A 364 4.53 0.30 30.51
CA GLY A 364 5.89 0.43 29.98
C GLY A 364 5.91 1.10 28.62
N LEU A 365 5.95 0.29 27.57
CA LEU A 365 6.06 0.73 26.17
C LEU A 365 4.94 1.68 25.74
N ASN A 366 3.72 1.45 26.22
CA ASN A 366 2.51 2.18 25.80
C ASN A 366 1.95 3.09 26.91
N LYS A 367 2.80 3.52 27.86
CA LYS A 367 2.38 4.38 28.99
C LYS A 367 1.92 5.77 28.58
N ASP A 368 2.29 6.21 27.38
CA ASP A 368 1.89 7.48 26.77
C ASP A 368 0.49 7.46 26.14
N LEU A 369 -0.14 6.28 26.02
CA LEU A 369 -1.41 6.09 25.32
C LEU A 369 -2.61 6.02 26.26
N GLY A 370 -3.65 6.78 25.94
CA GLY A 370 -4.93 6.78 26.65
C GLY A 370 -5.87 5.64 26.22
N PHE A 371 -7.18 5.94 26.18
CA PHE A 371 -8.24 5.01 25.80
C PHE A 371 -9.09 5.49 24.61
N SER A 372 -8.72 6.60 23.98
CA SER A 372 -9.38 7.08 22.76
C SER A 372 -9.24 6.06 21.62
N GLU A 373 -10.07 6.14 20.59
CA GLU A 373 -9.94 5.30 19.39
C GLU A 373 -8.51 5.37 18.83
N ARG A 374 -8.01 6.58 18.54
CA ARG A 374 -6.63 6.79 18.05
C ARG A 374 -5.57 6.10 18.91
N ASP A 375 -5.67 6.21 20.24
CA ASP A 375 -4.72 5.59 21.16
C ASP A 375 -4.83 4.06 21.15
N ARG A 376 -6.03 3.50 20.94
CA ARG A 376 -6.22 2.05 20.79
C ARG A 376 -5.57 1.53 19.51
N ASN A 377 -5.78 2.22 18.39
CA ASN A 377 -5.17 1.83 17.12
C ASN A 377 -3.63 1.86 17.22
N GLU A 378 -3.06 2.93 17.80
CA GLU A 378 -1.60 3.01 18.00
C GLU A 378 -1.09 1.98 19.01
N ASN A 379 -1.85 1.70 20.08
CA ASN A 379 -1.52 0.65 21.04
C ASN A 379 -1.41 -0.71 20.33
N ILE A 380 -2.43 -1.08 19.54
CA ILE A 380 -2.43 -2.35 18.79
C ILE A 380 -1.31 -2.38 17.74
N ARG A 381 -1.06 -1.28 17.03
CA ARG A 381 0.05 -1.18 16.06
C ARG A 381 1.40 -1.46 16.73
N ARG A 382 1.70 -0.82 17.88
CA ARG A 382 2.96 -1.05 18.61
C ARG A 382 3.08 -2.50 19.10
N ILE A 383 2.00 -3.07 19.61
CA ILE A 383 1.97 -4.47 20.06
C ILE A 383 2.23 -5.42 18.89
N ALA A 384 1.67 -5.14 17.71
CA ALA A 384 1.89 -5.96 16.52
C ALA A 384 3.37 -5.98 16.09
N GLU A 385 4.04 -4.83 16.11
CA GLU A 385 5.48 -4.73 15.85
C GLU A 385 6.30 -5.52 16.87
N VAL A 386 6.00 -5.37 18.16
CA VAL A 386 6.72 -6.10 19.22
C VAL A 386 6.48 -7.60 19.10
N ALA A 387 5.24 -8.03 18.87
CA ALA A 387 4.92 -9.45 18.66
C ALA A 387 5.69 -10.02 17.45
N LYS A 388 5.80 -9.25 16.36
CA LYS A 388 6.64 -9.64 15.20
C LYS A 388 8.09 -9.81 15.61
N LEU A 389 8.67 -8.91 16.41
CA LEU A 389 10.06 -9.03 16.87
C LEU A 389 10.28 -10.29 17.73
N PHE A 390 9.35 -10.62 18.62
CA PHE A 390 9.40 -11.87 19.38
C PHE A 390 9.33 -13.09 18.46
N ALA A 391 8.39 -13.11 17.52
CA ALA A 391 8.26 -14.21 16.58
C ALA A 391 9.48 -14.36 15.65
N ASP A 392 10.03 -13.24 15.17
CA ASP A 392 11.26 -13.23 14.36
C ASP A 392 12.48 -13.72 15.16
N SER A 393 12.47 -13.56 16.49
CA SER A 393 13.50 -14.08 17.39
C SER A 393 13.43 -15.59 17.65
N ALA A 394 12.53 -16.31 16.96
CA ALA A 394 12.19 -17.71 17.19
C ALA A 394 11.49 -17.97 18.55
N THR A 395 10.72 -17.00 19.06
CA THR A 395 9.91 -17.11 20.29
C THR A 395 8.42 -17.15 19.94
N VAL A 396 7.61 -17.90 20.69
CA VAL A 396 6.15 -17.85 20.56
C VAL A 396 5.62 -16.59 21.25
N ALA A 397 5.20 -15.59 20.48
CA ALA A 397 4.62 -14.36 21.01
C ALA A 397 3.12 -14.59 21.31
N ILE A 398 2.68 -14.35 22.54
CA ILE A 398 1.28 -14.55 22.94
C ILE A 398 0.67 -13.20 23.32
N THR A 399 -0.20 -12.63 22.49
CA THR A 399 -0.82 -11.33 22.77
C THR A 399 -2.21 -11.49 23.37
N SER A 400 -2.56 -10.73 24.41
CA SER A 400 -3.86 -10.87 25.12
C SER A 400 -4.63 -9.55 25.27
N PHE A 401 -4.77 -8.82 24.17
CA PHE A 401 -5.46 -7.53 24.11
C PHE A 401 -6.90 -7.67 23.60
N ILE A 402 -7.76 -6.68 23.87
CA ILE A 402 -9.13 -6.68 23.33
C ILE A 402 -9.10 -6.65 21.80
N SER A 403 -8.23 -5.79 21.22
CA SER A 403 -8.07 -5.60 19.77
C SER A 403 -9.42 -5.51 19.02
N PRO A 404 -10.28 -4.53 19.34
CA PRO A 404 -11.70 -4.56 18.97
C PRO A 404 -11.97 -4.38 17.48
N TYR A 405 -11.10 -3.72 16.74
CA TYR A 405 -11.31 -3.40 15.32
C TYR A 405 -10.68 -4.44 14.41
N ARG A 406 -11.43 -4.93 13.42
CA ARG A 406 -10.93 -5.88 12.42
C ARG A 406 -9.78 -5.31 11.60
N SER A 407 -9.83 -4.01 11.30
CA SER A 407 -8.78 -3.31 10.55
C SER A 407 -7.41 -3.42 11.24
N ASP A 408 -7.36 -3.22 12.56
CA ASP A 408 -6.11 -3.26 13.31
C ASP A 408 -5.56 -4.68 13.41
N ARG A 409 -6.42 -5.68 13.60
CA ARG A 409 -6.03 -7.10 13.61
C ARG A 409 -5.53 -7.55 12.23
N LYS A 410 -6.17 -7.07 11.16
CA LYS A 410 -5.74 -7.30 9.78
C LYS A 410 -4.35 -6.70 9.51
N ILE A 411 -4.09 -5.46 9.95
CA ILE A 411 -2.77 -4.83 9.84
C ILE A 411 -1.73 -5.65 10.61
N ALA A 412 -2.04 -6.10 11.82
CA ALA A 412 -1.14 -6.94 12.60
C ALA A 412 -0.81 -8.27 11.87
N ARG A 413 -1.81 -8.91 11.25
CA ARG A 413 -1.64 -10.12 10.45
C ARG A 413 -0.78 -9.88 9.21
N GLU A 414 -1.06 -8.81 8.45
CA GLU A 414 -0.29 -8.42 7.26
C GLU A 414 1.17 -8.11 7.61
N LEU A 415 1.40 -7.47 8.76
CA LEU A 415 2.73 -7.19 9.29
C LEU A 415 3.54 -8.48 9.54
N HIS A 416 2.90 -9.55 10.04
CA HIS A 416 3.55 -10.85 10.23
C HIS A 416 3.76 -11.60 8.90
N ALA A 417 2.84 -11.42 7.95
CA ALA A 417 2.97 -11.99 6.60
C ALA A 417 4.10 -11.34 5.78
N SER A 418 4.45 -10.09 6.08
CA SER A 418 5.55 -9.38 5.41
C SER A 418 6.92 -9.96 5.80
N ALA A 419 7.74 -10.27 4.79
CA ALA A 419 9.12 -10.70 5.00
C ALA A 419 9.96 -9.56 5.62
N SER A 420 10.77 -9.87 6.62
CA SER A 420 11.68 -8.90 7.23
C SER A 420 12.94 -8.70 6.37
N GLN A 421 13.37 -9.75 5.66
CA GLN A 421 14.48 -9.73 4.71
C GLN A 421 14.13 -10.50 3.43
N ALA A 422 14.85 -10.22 2.34
CA ALA A 422 14.65 -10.92 1.07
C ALA A 422 14.88 -12.43 1.25
N GLY A 423 13.84 -13.24 1.01
CA GLY A 423 13.89 -14.70 1.13
C GLY A 423 13.37 -15.29 2.45
N ASP A 424 12.95 -14.47 3.42
CA ASP A 424 12.32 -14.99 4.63
C ASP A 424 10.88 -15.47 4.38
N ASP A 425 10.54 -16.66 4.89
CA ASP A 425 9.17 -17.17 4.93
C ASP A 425 8.29 -16.30 5.85
N PRO A 426 6.99 -16.09 5.52
CA PRO A 426 6.03 -15.40 6.39
C PRO A 426 6.01 -15.93 7.84
N ILE A 427 5.85 -15.03 8.81
CA ILE A 427 5.67 -15.44 10.21
C ILE A 427 4.21 -15.89 10.39
N PRO A 428 3.95 -17.10 10.94
CA PRO A 428 2.60 -17.54 11.23
C PRO A 428 1.91 -16.62 12.26
N PHE A 429 0.68 -16.22 11.96
CA PHE A 429 -0.17 -15.39 12.80
C PHE A 429 -1.51 -16.11 13.05
N ILE A 430 -1.70 -16.56 14.29
CA ILE A 430 -2.82 -17.38 14.72
C ILE A 430 -3.76 -16.51 15.55
N GLU A 431 -4.85 -16.04 14.95
CA GLU A 431 -5.89 -15.28 15.62
C GLU A 431 -6.82 -16.22 16.38
N VAL A 432 -6.87 -16.02 17.70
CA VAL A 432 -7.68 -16.79 18.63
C VAL A 432 -8.82 -15.91 19.13
N PHE A 433 -10.03 -16.17 18.65
CA PHE A 433 -11.23 -15.48 19.12
C PHE A 433 -11.72 -16.13 20.41
N VAL A 434 -11.60 -15.40 21.53
CA VAL A 434 -12.15 -15.76 22.84
C VAL A 434 -13.55 -15.18 22.94
N ASP A 435 -14.50 -15.97 22.47
CA ASP A 435 -15.89 -15.61 22.35
C ASP A 435 -16.65 -15.98 23.62
N VAL A 436 -17.34 -14.98 24.17
CA VAL A 436 -18.18 -15.06 25.36
C VAL A 436 -19.29 -14.02 25.19
N PRO A 437 -20.58 -14.37 25.41
CA PRO A 437 -21.66 -13.40 25.41
C PRO A 437 -21.39 -12.24 26.38
N ILE A 438 -21.80 -11.03 26.03
CA ILE A 438 -21.51 -9.85 26.85
C ILE A 438 -22.10 -9.98 28.26
N GLU A 439 -23.25 -10.63 28.42
CA GLU A 439 -23.91 -10.86 29.70
C GLU A 439 -23.04 -11.74 30.62
N VAL A 440 -22.34 -12.73 30.05
CA VAL A 440 -21.42 -13.58 30.80
C VAL A 440 -20.16 -12.80 31.18
N ALA A 441 -19.65 -11.96 30.28
CA ALA A 441 -18.50 -11.10 30.57
C ALA A 441 -18.82 -10.06 31.67
N GLU A 442 -20.01 -9.46 31.62
CA GLU A 442 -20.53 -8.55 32.66
C GLU A 442 -20.73 -9.26 33.99
N LYS A 443 -21.21 -10.51 34.00
CA LYS A 443 -21.36 -11.29 35.23
C LYS A 443 -20.00 -11.61 35.87
N ARG A 444 -18.96 -11.84 35.07
CA ARG A 444 -17.61 -12.15 35.56
C ARG A 444 -16.92 -10.92 36.18
N ASP A 445 -17.03 -9.77 35.52
CA ASP A 445 -16.45 -8.44 35.84
C ASP A 445 -15.41 -8.38 37.00
N PRO A 446 -14.26 -9.06 36.89
CA PRO A 446 -13.33 -9.22 38.02
C PRO A 446 -12.66 -7.91 38.44
N LYS A 447 -12.66 -6.91 37.56
CA LYS A 447 -12.08 -5.58 37.78
C LYS A 447 -13.14 -4.49 38.00
N GLY A 448 -14.43 -4.86 38.05
CA GLY A 448 -15.53 -3.91 38.22
C GLY A 448 -15.68 -2.89 37.08
N LEU A 449 -15.14 -3.19 35.89
CA LEU A 449 -15.08 -2.26 34.76
C LEU A 449 -16.42 -2.18 34.02
N TYR A 450 -17.14 -3.28 33.89
CA TYR A 450 -18.47 -3.28 33.25
C TYR A 450 -19.47 -2.48 34.09
N LYS A 451 -19.45 -2.65 35.42
CA LYS A 451 -20.29 -1.86 36.33
C LYS A 451 -20.04 -0.36 36.18
N LYS A 452 -18.76 0.05 36.15
CA LYS A 452 -18.37 1.46 35.94
C LYS A 452 -18.73 1.99 34.56
N ALA A 453 -18.60 1.16 33.52
CA ALA A 453 -18.99 1.52 32.16
C ALA A 453 -20.51 1.74 32.04
N ARG A 454 -21.33 0.85 32.63
CA ARG A 454 -22.79 0.99 32.67
C ARG A 454 -23.24 2.22 33.48
N ALA A 455 -22.49 2.59 34.52
CA ALA A 455 -22.70 3.82 35.29
C ALA A 455 -22.24 5.10 34.57
N GLY A 456 -21.59 5.00 33.39
CA GLY A 456 -21.08 6.14 32.64
C GLY A 456 -19.76 6.72 33.15
N GLU A 457 -19.15 6.10 34.17
CA GLU A 457 -17.85 6.52 34.73
C GLU A 457 -16.68 6.22 33.77
N ILE A 458 -16.79 5.14 32.99
CA ILE A 458 -15.83 4.78 31.94
C ILE A 458 -16.48 5.00 30.57
N LYS A 459 -15.99 6.01 29.84
CA LYS A 459 -16.44 6.32 28.48
C LYS A 459 -15.80 5.36 27.48
N GLU A 460 -16.47 5.17 26.33
CA GLU A 460 -16.00 4.38 25.19
C GLU A 460 -15.60 2.92 25.53
N PHE A 461 -16.29 2.30 26.49
CA PHE A 461 -15.95 0.95 26.91
C PHE A 461 -16.43 -0.08 25.88
N THR A 462 -15.50 -0.92 25.39
CA THR A 462 -15.79 -1.94 24.36
C THR A 462 -16.90 -2.90 24.79
N GLY A 463 -17.90 -3.07 23.93
CA GLY A 463 -19.10 -3.87 24.17
C GLY A 463 -20.27 -3.08 24.79
N ILE A 464 -20.01 -1.92 25.41
CA ILE A 464 -21.04 -1.12 26.09
C ILE A 464 -21.30 0.19 25.35
N SER A 465 -20.26 1.03 25.23
CA SER A 465 -20.31 2.36 24.61
C SER A 465 -19.30 2.54 23.48
N ALA A 466 -18.56 1.48 23.13
CA ALA A 466 -17.73 1.37 21.94
C ALA A 466 -17.88 -0.04 21.32
N PRO A 467 -17.70 -0.19 20.00
CA PRO A 467 -17.94 -1.47 19.32
C PRO A 467 -16.85 -2.51 19.61
N TYR A 468 -17.22 -3.78 19.48
CA TYR A 468 -16.31 -4.90 19.29
C TYR A 468 -16.69 -5.57 17.95
N GLU A 469 -15.74 -5.64 17.03
CA GLU A 469 -15.95 -6.27 15.73
C GLU A 469 -15.42 -7.70 15.78
N GLU A 470 -16.33 -8.66 15.84
CA GLU A 470 -16.00 -10.09 15.89
C GLU A 470 -15.14 -10.50 14.68
N PRO A 471 -14.13 -11.37 14.86
CA PRO A 471 -13.37 -11.94 13.74
C PRO A 471 -14.27 -12.80 12.84
N GLU A 472 -14.21 -12.56 11.53
CA GLU A 472 -15.00 -13.34 10.56
C GLU A 472 -14.38 -14.72 10.28
N SER A 473 -13.05 -14.82 10.33
CA SER A 473 -12.30 -16.03 10.01
C SER A 473 -11.07 -16.21 10.92
N PRO A 474 -11.26 -16.35 12.25
CA PRO A 474 -10.14 -16.64 13.14
C PRO A 474 -9.64 -18.07 12.93
N GLU A 475 -8.34 -18.30 13.08
CA GLU A 475 -7.77 -19.67 13.04
C GLU A 475 -8.36 -20.56 14.15
N ILE A 476 -8.64 -19.97 15.33
CA ILE A 476 -9.18 -20.69 16.48
C ILE A 476 -10.34 -19.91 17.11
N LEU A 477 -11.50 -20.55 17.22
CA LEU A 477 -12.64 -20.06 18.00
C LEU A 477 -12.73 -20.78 19.35
N LEU A 478 -12.73 -20.03 20.44
CA LEU A 478 -12.92 -20.53 21.81
C LEU A 478 -14.22 -19.98 22.39
N LYS A 479 -15.20 -20.86 22.62
CA LYS A 479 -16.42 -20.54 23.38
C LYS A 479 -16.08 -20.64 24.88
N ALA A 480 -15.50 -19.59 25.45
CA ALA A 480 -14.88 -19.65 26.78
C ALA A 480 -15.88 -19.64 27.94
N ASP A 481 -17.17 -19.62 27.65
CA ASP A 481 -18.28 -19.91 28.57
C ASP A 481 -18.64 -21.41 28.62
N GLN A 482 -18.17 -22.19 27.65
CA GLN A 482 -18.45 -23.63 27.50
C GLN A 482 -17.22 -24.51 27.69
N LEU A 483 -16.03 -23.93 27.62
CA LEU A 483 -14.74 -24.62 27.76
C LEU A 483 -14.06 -24.23 29.07
N SER A 484 -13.40 -25.19 29.70
CA SER A 484 -12.42 -24.92 30.75
C SER A 484 -11.18 -24.22 30.18
N VAL A 485 -10.32 -23.70 31.06
CA VAL A 485 -9.03 -23.11 30.66
C VAL A 485 -8.14 -24.19 30.04
N GLU A 486 -8.11 -25.37 30.63
CA GLU A 486 -7.33 -26.53 30.20
C GLU A 486 -7.81 -27.03 28.83
N GLU A 487 -9.13 -27.13 28.62
CA GLU A 487 -9.72 -27.50 27.32
C GLU A 487 -9.40 -26.46 26.24
N SER A 488 -9.39 -25.18 26.60
CA SER A 488 -9.00 -24.09 25.71
C SER A 488 -7.53 -24.18 25.31
N VAL A 489 -6.63 -24.43 26.27
CA VAL A 489 -5.20 -24.65 26.01
C VAL A 489 -5.01 -25.88 25.13
N ALA A 490 -5.64 -27.01 25.46
CA ALA A 490 -5.55 -28.24 24.67
C ALA A 490 -6.01 -28.04 23.22
N LYS A 491 -7.08 -27.26 23.01
CA LYS A 491 -7.56 -26.91 21.67
C LYS A 491 -6.54 -26.08 20.88
N ILE A 492 -5.88 -25.12 21.53
CA ILE A 492 -4.81 -24.34 20.89
C ILE A 492 -3.61 -25.23 20.58
N THR A 493 -3.12 -26.01 21.54
CA THR A 493 -1.97 -26.91 21.34
C THR A 493 -2.23 -27.89 20.20
N LYS A 494 -3.45 -28.46 20.12
CA LYS A 494 -3.84 -29.35 19.02
C LYS A 494 -3.76 -28.68 17.65
N TYR A 495 -4.17 -27.43 17.54
CA TYR A 495 -4.02 -26.64 16.30
C TYR A 495 -2.55 -26.40 15.96
N LEU A 496 -1.72 -26.03 16.94
CA LEU A 496 -0.28 -25.80 16.72
C LEU A 496 0.43 -27.07 16.22
N LEU A 497 0.02 -28.25 16.72
CA LEU A 497 0.52 -29.55 16.24
C LEU A 497 0.06 -29.85 14.81
N SER A 498 -1.22 -29.61 14.47
CA SER A 498 -1.73 -29.88 13.12
C SER A 498 -1.06 -29.01 12.06
N GLU A 499 -0.76 -27.75 12.41
CA GLU A 499 -0.06 -26.80 11.54
C GLU A 499 1.48 -26.97 11.55
N LYS A 500 2.00 -27.97 12.28
CA LYS A 500 3.45 -28.23 12.43
C LYS A 500 4.23 -27.00 12.89
N LEU A 501 3.61 -26.20 13.76
CA LEU A 501 4.22 -25.04 14.40
C LEU A 501 5.03 -25.43 15.62
N ILE A 502 4.62 -26.52 16.29
CA ILE A 502 5.36 -27.15 17.38
C ILE A 502 5.66 -28.63 17.04
N PRO A 503 6.78 -29.20 17.52
CA PRO A 503 7.16 -30.59 17.27
C PRO A 503 6.09 -31.61 17.71
N ALA A 504 5.84 -32.63 16.89
CA ALA A 504 4.88 -33.70 17.18
C ALA A 504 5.28 -34.58 18.39
N GLU A 505 6.59 -34.68 18.66
CA GLU A 505 7.16 -35.44 19.76
C GLU A 505 6.90 -34.80 21.14
N LEU A 506 6.47 -33.53 21.17
CA LEU A 506 6.13 -32.79 22.39
C LEU A 506 4.63 -32.84 22.71
N GLY A 507 3.84 -33.58 21.93
CA GLY A 507 2.38 -33.68 22.10
C GLY A 507 1.89 -34.88 22.91
N GLN A 508 2.79 -35.62 23.57
CA GLN A 508 2.46 -36.79 24.42
C GLN A 508 2.46 -36.45 25.91
#